data_AF-A0A973T8N9-F1
#
_entry.id   AF-A0A973T8N9-F1
#
_cell.length_a   1.000
_cell.length_b   1.000
_cell.length_c   1.000
_cell.angle_alpha   90.00
_cell.angle_beta   90.00
_cell.angle_gamma   90.00
#
_symmetry.space_group_name_H-M   'P 1'
#
loop_
_entity.id
_entity.type
_entity.pdbx_description
1 polymer ?
#
loop_
_entity_poly.entity_id
_entity_poly.type
_entity_poly.pdbx_seq_one_letter_code
_entity_poly.pdbx_strand_id
1 'polypeptide(L)'
;MAKKRKRRRGAGAIGRLIGFLAASVMCGVLAASLVVPAVAAAGFGVSTSIGFFESLPAELKVQPPSQATKVLTSDGQLIATFYAENRVRVPLDQMSPF
;
A
#
# COMPACT_ATOMS: atom_id res chain seq x y z
N MET A 1 -81.34 -5.82 -1.10
CA MET A 1 -80.30 -5.10 -1.88
C MET A 1 -78.93 -5.31 -1.24
N ALA A 2 -78.00 -6.00 -1.90
CA ALA A 2 -76.66 -6.28 -1.33
C ALA A 2 -75.58 -5.39 -2.00
N LYS A 3 -74.96 -4.51 -1.21
CA LYS A 3 -73.95 -3.55 -1.66
C LYS A 3 -72.59 -4.24 -1.78
N LYS A 4 -72.18 -4.61 -3.01
CA LYS A 4 -70.84 -5.20 -3.27
C LYS A 4 -69.73 -4.20 -2.93
N ARG A 5 -68.95 -4.47 -1.87
CA ARG A 5 -67.71 -3.74 -1.54
C ARG A 5 -66.62 -4.09 -2.58
N LYS A 6 -66.33 -3.15 -3.47
CA LYS A 6 -65.23 -3.23 -4.45
C LYS A 6 -63.89 -3.21 -3.70
N ARG A 7 -63.27 -4.39 -3.49
CA ARG A 7 -61.93 -4.50 -2.88
C ARG A 7 -60.90 -3.79 -3.78
N ARG A 8 -60.28 -2.73 -3.27
CA ARG A 8 -59.17 -2.00 -3.91
C ARG A 8 -57.92 -2.89 -3.94
N ARG A 9 -57.79 -3.78 -4.92
CA ARG A 9 -56.64 -4.72 -5.05
C ARG A 9 -55.38 -4.06 -5.64
N GLY A 10 -55.51 -3.03 -6.48
CA GLY A 10 -54.37 -2.40 -7.17
C GLY A 10 -53.52 -1.45 -6.33
N ALA A 11 -54.15 -0.60 -5.50
CA ALA A 11 -53.43 0.39 -4.67
C ALA A 11 -52.53 -0.28 -3.59
N GLY A 12 -52.91 -1.46 -3.11
CA GLY A 12 -52.10 -2.22 -2.15
C GLY A 12 -50.89 -2.92 -2.78
N ALA A 13 -50.93 -3.24 -4.07
CA ALA A 13 -49.83 -3.94 -4.75
C ALA A 13 -48.62 -3.01 -5.01
N ILE A 14 -48.88 -1.78 -5.45
CA ILE A 14 -47.83 -0.76 -5.66
C ILE A 14 -47.15 -0.40 -4.34
N GLY A 15 -47.93 -0.21 -3.26
CA GLY A 15 -47.36 0.07 -1.94
C GLY A 15 -46.45 -1.05 -1.42
N ARG A 16 -46.77 -2.32 -1.72
CA ARG A 16 -45.93 -3.47 -1.36
C ARG A 16 -44.63 -3.51 -2.16
N LEU A 17 -44.66 -3.17 -3.44
CA LEU A 17 -43.44 -3.08 -4.26
C LEU A 17 -42.52 -1.97 -3.77
N ILE A 18 -43.06 -0.80 -3.44
CA ILE A 18 -42.27 0.31 -2.89
C ILE A 18 -41.65 -0.09 -1.54
N GLY A 19 -42.42 -0.72 -0.64
CA GLY A 19 -41.90 -1.21 0.62
C GLY A 19 -40.80 -2.26 0.46
N PHE A 20 -40.96 -3.17 -0.51
CA PHE A 20 -39.94 -4.17 -0.84
C PHE A 20 -38.65 -3.51 -1.33
N LEU A 21 -38.73 -2.58 -2.27
CA LEU A 21 -37.56 -1.87 -2.79
C LEU A 21 -36.84 -1.08 -1.69
N ALA A 22 -37.59 -0.40 -0.83
CA ALA A 22 -37.03 0.33 0.32
C ALA A 22 -36.27 -0.62 1.25
N ALA A 23 -36.84 -1.78 1.57
CA ALA A 23 -36.19 -2.80 2.39
C ALA A 23 -34.92 -3.35 1.71
N SER A 24 -34.96 -3.63 0.40
CA SER A 24 -33.79 -4.11 -0.34
C SER A 24 -32.64 -3.10 -0.34
N VAL A 25 -32.92 -1.82 -0.58
CA VAL A 25 -31.91 -0.76 -0.53
C VAL A 25 -31.32 -0.67 0.88
N MET A 26 -32.16 -0.72 1.92
CA MET A 26 -31.71 -0.67 3.30
C MET A 26 -30.80 -1.85 3.66
N CYS A 27 -31.16 -3.07 3.26
CA CYS A 27 -30.28 -4.23 3.40
C CYS A 27 -28.95 -4.07 2.65
N GLY A 28 -28.97 -3.52 1.43
CA GLY A 28 -27.77 -3.26 0.65
C GLY A 28 -26.84 -2.25 1.33
N VAL A 29 -27.38 -1.15 1.85
CA VAL A 29 -26.60 -0.15 2.59
C VAL A 29 -25.97 -0.75 3.86
N LEU A 30 -26.72 -1.59 4.59
CA LEU A 30 -26.22 -2.28 5.77
C LEU A 30 -25.09 -3.28 5.43
N ALA A 31 -25.21 -4.01 4.33
CA ALA A 31 -24.14 -4.89 3.87
C ALA A 31 -22.90 -4.09 3.42
N ALA A 32 -23.12 -2.98 2.70
CA ALA A 32 -22.04 -2.11 2.24
C ALA A 32 -21.29 -1.46 3.41
N SER A 33 -21.98 -1.01 4.46
CA SER A 33 -21.31 -0.36 5.61
C SER A 33 -20.33 -1.29 6.33
N LEU A 34 -20.56 -2.60 6.29
CA LEU A 34 -19.65 -3.61 6.83
C LEU A 34 -18.45 -3.89 5.90
N VAL A 35 -18.68 -4.00 4.58
CA VAL A 35 -17.66 -4.45 3.63
C VAL A 35 -16.80 -3.31 3.08
N VAL A 36 -17.39 -2.14 2.83
CA VAL A 36 -16.73 -1.00 2.19
C VAL A 36 -15.47 -0.55 2.94
N PRO A 37 -15.43 -0.44 4.29
CA PRO A 37 -14.22 -0.01 5.00
C PRO A 37 -13.03 -0.94 4.77
N ALA A 38 -13.26 -2.26 4.76
CA ALA A 38 -12.20 -3.24 4.53
C ALA A 38 -11.63 -3.14 3.12
N VAL A 39 -12.50 -3.01 2.11
CA VAL A 39 -12.09 -2.84 0.71
C VAL A 39 -11.35 -1.52 0.51
N ALA A 40 -11.82 -0.43 1.13
CA ALA A 40 -11.17 0.88 1.06
C ALA A 40 -9.77 0.84 1.70
N ALA A 41 -9.62 0.22 2.88
CA ALA A 41 -8.33 0.07 3.54
C ALA A 41 -7.34 -0.73 2.69
N ALA A 42 -7.80 -1.85 2.09
CA ALA A 42 -6.98 -2.64 1.18
C ALA A 42 -6.54 -1.82 -0.05
N GLY A 43 -7.45 -1.08 -0.67
CA GLY A 43 -7.14 -0.21 -1.82
C GLY A 43 -6.14 0.90 -1.49
N PHE A 44 -6.23 1.48 -0.28
CA PHE A 44 -5.25 2.45 0.21
C PHE A 44 -3.85 1.84 0.39
N GLY A 45 -3.78 0.62 0.93
CA GLY A 45 -2.52 -0.12 1.06
C GLY A 45 -1.85 -0.35 -0.29
N VAL A 46 -2.61 -0.81 -1.29
CA VAL A 46 -2.11 -1.01 -2.66
C VAL A 46 -1.59 0.30 -3.26
N SER A 47 -2.36 1.38 -3.17
CA SER A 47 -1.96 2.70 -3.70
C SER A 47 -0.68 3.21 -3.04
N THR A 48 -0.55 3.00 -1.72
CA THR A 48 0.65 3.38 -0.96
C THR A 48 1.88 2.61 -1.43
N SER A 49 1.74 1.30 -1.68
CA SER A 49 2.83 0.48 -2.20
C SER A 49 3.28 0.97 -3.58
N ILE A 50 2.34 1.25 -4.50
CA ILE A 50 2.68 1.76 -5.84
C ILE A 50 3.43 3.08 -5.73
N GLY A 51 2.92 4.03 -4.95
CA GLY A 51 3.57 5.33 -4.75
C GLY A 51 4.96 5.22 -4.14
N PHE A 52 5.19 4.26 -3.23
CA PHE A 52 6.52 3.98 -2.69
C PHE A 52 7.50 3.57 -3.81
N PHE A 53 7.11 2.65 -4.69
CA PHE A 53 7.97 2.23 -5.80
C PHE A 53 8.21 3.35 -6.82
N GLU A 54 7.19 4.16 -7.12
CA GLU A 54 7.34 5.32 -8.01
C GLU A 54 8.21 6.43 -7.40
N SER A 55 8.26 6.53 -6.07
CA SER A 55 9.10 7.51 -5.37
C SER A 55 10.59 7.16 -5.36
N LEU A 56 10.95 5.92 -5.74
CA LEU A 56 12.34 5.52 -5.81
C LEU A 56 13.04 6.26 -6.96
N PRO A 57 14.26 6.78 -6.75
CA PRO A 57 15.00 7.44 -7.80
C PRO A 57 15.33 6.46 -8.94
N ALA A 58 15.25 6.94 -10.18
CA ALA A 58 15.53 6.15 -11.39
C ALA A 58 16.94 5.54 -11.41
N GLU A 59 17.87 6.11 -10.66
CA GLU A 59 19.20 5.56 -10.41
C GLU A 59 19.47 5.46 -8.90
N LEU A 60 19.94 4.30 -8.45
CA LEU A 60 20.46 4.13 -7.10
C LEU A 60 21.76 4.94 -6.97
N LYS A 61 21.69 6.10 -6.30
CA LYS A 61 22.88 6.87 -5.91
C LYS A 61 23.63 6.15 -4.80
N VAL A 62 24.48 5.20 -5.16
CA VAL A 62 25.40 4.53 -4.22
C VAL A 62 26.54 5.49 -3.91
N GLN A 63 26.51 6.11 -2.73
CA GLN A 63 27.66 6.87 -2.26
C GLN A 63 28.86 5.92 -2.11
N PRO A 64 30.07 6.33 -2.50
CA PRO A 64 31.24 5.49 -2.31
C PRO A 64 31.40 5.18 -0.81
N PRO A 65 31.65 3.92 -0.42
CA PRO A 65 31.89 3.59 0.97
C PRO A 65 33.07 4.39 1.51
N SER A 66 32.96 4.79 2.78
CA SER A 66 34.04 5.45 3.51
C SER A 66 35.31 4.60 3.44
N GLN A 67 36.40 5.21 2.98
CA GLN A 67 37.71 4.56 2.94
C GLN A 67 38.46 4.81 4.24
N ALA A 68 39.36 3.88 4.59
CA ALA A 68 40.19 4.02 5.77
C ALA A 68 41.22 5.14 5.58
N THR A 69 41.37 5.99 6.60
CA THR A 69 42.38 7.05 6.64
C THR A 69 43.69 6.50 7.18
N LYS A 70 44.79 6.70 6.46
CA LYS A 70 46.14 6.27 6.88
C LYS A 70 46.93 7.47 7.39
N VAL A 71 47.52 7.32 8.57
CA VAL A 71 48.49 8.28 9.11
C VAL A 71 49.89 7.77 8.80
N LEU A 72 50.69 8.60 8.14
CA LEU A 72 52.03 8.28 7.67
C LEU A 72 53.05 9.20 8.36
N THR A 73 54.28 8.71 8.56
CA THR A 73 55.44 9.56 8.90
C THR A 73 55.85 10.40 7.69
N SER A 74 56.74 11.39 7.88
CA SER A 74 57.33 12.18 6.77
C SER A 74 58.01 11.31 5.70
N ASP A 75 58.53 10.15 6.13
CA ASP A 75 59.23 9.19 5.27
C ASP A 75 58.27 8.15 4.67
N GLY A 76 56.97 8.29 4.90
CA GLY A 76 55.92 7.44 4.32
C GLY A 76 55.62 6.14 5.09
N GLN A 77 56.18 5.92 6.28
CA GLN A 77 55.87 4.72 7.09
C GLN A 77 54.51 4.84 7.76
N LEU A 78 53.74 3.75 7.77
CA LEU A 78 52.40 3.70 8.37
C LEU A 78 52.46 3.72 9.90
N ILE A 79 51.77 4.68 10.52
CA ILE A 79 51.63 4.80 11.97
C ILE A 79 50.30 4.18 12.43
N ALA A 80 49.21 4.55 11.78
CA ALA A 80 47.87 4.13 12.17
C ALA A 80 46.90 4.14 10.98
N THR A 81 45.84 3.35 11.08
CA THR A 81 44.72 3.33 10.15
C THR A 81 43.42 3.54 10.92
N PHE A 82 42.66 4.58 10.55
CA PHE A 82 41.36 4.87 11.14
C PHE A 82 40.25 4.46 10.18
N TYR A 83 39.24 3.77 10.69
CA TYR A 83 38.07 3.36 9.94
C TYR A 83 36.85 3.28 10.85
N ALA A 84 35.68 3.62 10.32
CA ALA A 84 34.40 3.33 10.98
C ALA A 84 33.99 1.87 10.75
N GLU A 85 34.23 1.36 9.54
CA GLU A 85 34.03 -0.04 9.16
C GLU A 85 35.26 -0.51 8.39
N ASN A 86 35.75 -1.71 8.70
CA ASN A 86 36.90 -2.29 8.00
C ASN A 86 36.46 -2.84 6.63
N ARG A 87 36.25 -1.94 5.67
CA ARG A 87 35.89 -2.27 4.28
C ARG A 87 37.01 -1.88 3.33
N VAL A 88 37.39 -2.82 2.45
CA VAL A 88 38.35 -2.59 1.38
C VAL A 88 37.60 -2.61 0.05
N ARG A 89 37.73 -1.54 -0.74
CA ARG A 89 37.15 -1.50 -2.09
C ARG A 89 37.95 -2.43 -2.98
N VAL A 90 37.31 -3.49 -3.45
CA VAL A 90 37.84 -4.39 -4.49
C VAL A 90 37.08 -4.19 -5.80
N PRO A 91 37.75 -4.28 -6.96
CA PRO A 91 37.08 -4.30 -8.26
C PRO A 91 36.28 -5.61 -8.45
N LEU A 92 35.35 -5.61 -9.41
CA LEU A 92 34.35 -6.68 -9.59
C LEU A 92 34.99 -8.04 -9.92
N ASP A 93 36.09 -8.04 -10.65
CA ASP A 93 36.91 -9.20 -11.00
C ASP A 93 37.58 -9.88 -9.80
N GLN A 94 37.68 -9.18 -8.66
CA GLN A 94 38.20 -9.71 -7.40
C GLN A 94 37.09 -10.17 -6.44
N MET A 95 35.81 -10.03 -6.82
CA MET A 95 34.71 -10.57 -6.01
C MET A 95 34.60 -12.08 -6.21
N SER A 96 34.22 -12.78 -5.15
CA SER A 96 33.96 -14.22 -5.23
C SER A 96 32.92 -14.51 -6.32
N PRO A 97 33.17 -15.47 -7.23
CA PRO A 97 32.17 -15.92 -8.18
C PRO A 97 31.12 -16.86 -7.55
N PHE A 98 31.22 -17.14 -6.24
CA PHE A 98 30.35 -18.00 -5.45
C PHE A 98 29.87 -17.29 -4.18
#